data_AF-A0A9R0XQY2-F1
#
_entry.id   AF-A0A9R0XQY2-F1
#
_cell.length_a   1.000
_cell.length_b   1.000
_cell.length_c   1.000
_cell.angle_alpha   90.00
_cell.angle_beta   90.00
_cell.angle_gamma   90.00
#
_symmetry.space_group_name_H-M   'P 1'
#
loop_
_entity.id
_entity.type
_entity.pdbx_description
1 polymer ?
#
loop_
_entity_poly.entity_id
_entity_poly.type
_entity_poly.pdbx_seq_one_letter_code
_entity_poly.pdbx_strand_id
1 'polypeptide(L)'
;MDHMEVSVLPDDLIVEILSRLPLKSFCRFKCVCKPWLAFSFDPNYRKKLPKIPTGLFCQYQDFDKKATKLLSQPRNVEKIDGALSFLPDHPQLELMDCCNGLVLCMRRSMDWSRRTITCHFIVCNTATREWTRLPDTRPYQEHAVFEAMLAFNPSCSPQFYVFNFKRNTFSFLSGLQVFSSDLSTWLVYDAWWSSGIHTVVGYPHLFIDGSLYLFSMRHNSVKRILVLNGFEAMSSRMPPNRQTIKLPHDPSVEPANGLPVGLYTRGRRC
;
A
#
# COMPACT_ATOMS: atom_id res chain seq x y z
N MET A 1 35.96 -21.34 43.62
CA MET A 1 35.43 -20.26 42.76
C MET A 1 34.43 -20.95 41.87
N ASP A 2 33.16 -20.93 42.27
CA ASP A 2 32.09 -21.66 41.58
C ASP A 2 31.92 -21.11 40.16
N HIS A 3 32.09 -21.98 39.17
CA HIS A 3 31.64 -21.72 37.82
C HIS A 3 30.10 -21.78 37.84
N MET A 4 29.44 -20.63 37.90
CA MET A 4 28.01 -20.55 37.55
C MET A 4 27.90 -20.94 36.07
N GLU A 5 27.54 -22.20 35.81
CA GLU A 5 27.02 -22.61 34.51
C GLU A 5 25.77 -21.79 34.23
N VAL A 6 25.86 -20.86 33.29
CA VAL A 6 24.68 -20.23 32.71
C VAL A 6 24.00 -21.30 31.87
N SER A 7 22.97 -21.94 32.41
CA SER A 7 22.13 -22.90 31.69
C SER A 7 21.42 -22.17 30.55
N VAL A 8 22.00 -22.20 29.34
CA VAL A 8 21.38 -21.63 28.14
C VAL A 8 20.30 -22.59 27.67
N LEU A 9 19.06 -22.08 27.57
CA LEU A 9 17.95 -22.87 27.04
C LEU A 9 18.22 -23.21 25.56
N PRO A 10 18.09 -24.49 25.15
CA PRO A 10 18.23 -24.89 23.74
C PRO A 10 17.30 -24.12 22.79
N ASP A 11 17.78 -23.84 21.58
CA ASP A 11 17.03 -23.09 20.56
C ASP A 11 15.65 -23.71 20.25
N ASP A 12 15.55 -25.04 20.22
CA ASP A 12 14.29 -25.74 19.99
C ASP A 12 13.24 -25.44 21.07
N LEU A 13 13.65 -25.35 22.34
CA LEU A 13 12.76 -25.03 23.45
C LEU A 13 12.37 -23.54 23.43
N ILE A 14 13.30 -22.66 23.05
CA ILE A 14 12.98 -21.24 22.84
C ILE A 14 11.93 -21.10 21.74
N VAL A 15 12.11 -21.76 20.60
CA VAL A 15 11.17 -21.72 19.48
C VAL A 15 9.82 -22.31 19.88
N GLU A 16 9.80 -23.37 20.69
CA GLU A 16 8.57 -23.93 21.24
C GLU A 16 7.83 -22.92 22.13
N ILE A 17 8.52 -22.22 23.03
CA ILE A 17 7.93 -21.14 23.84
C ILE A 17 7.38 -20.05 22.94
N LEU A 18 8.18 -19.56 21.98
CA LEU A 18 7.80 -18.50 21.05
C LEU A 18 6.59 -18.89 20.17
N SER A 19 6.47 -20.17 19.81
CA SER A 19 5.35 -20.71 19.01
C SER A 19 4.00 -20.63 19.71
N ARG A 20 3.99 -20.65 21.05
CA ARG A 20 2.78 -20.63 21.87
C ARG A 20 2.31 -19.21 22.21
N LEU A 21 3.09 -18.19 21.86
CA LEU A 21 2.75 -16.81 22.15
C LEU A 21 1.67 -16.28 21.20
N PRO A 22 0.74 -15.44 21.70
CA PRO A 22 -0.10 -14.61 20.84
C PRO A 22 0.77 -13.77 19.90
N LEU A 23 0.30 -13.54 18.67
CA LEU A 23 1.08 -12.83 17.64
C LEU A 23 1.63 -11.48 18.12
N LYS A 24 0.84 -10.69 18.85
CA LYS A 24 1.28 -9.39 19.40
C LYS A 24 2.48 -9.56 20.33
N SER A 25 2.43 -10.54 21.22
CA SER A 25 3.56 -10.86 22.12
C SER A 25 4.76 -11.34 21.32
N PHE A 26 4.58 -12.32 20.43
CA PHE A 26 5.65 -12.83 19.56
C PHE A 26 6.36 -11.69 18.79
N CYS A 27 5.60 -10.73 18.26
CA CYS A 27 6.16 -9.56 17.59
C CYS A 27 7.09 -8.73 18.48
N ARG A 28 6.76 -8.55 19.76
CA ARG A 28 7.60 -7.84 20.73
C ARG A 28 8.84 -8.64 21.11
N PHE A 29 8.70 -9.95 21.27
CA PHE A 29 9.82 -10.82 21.66
C PHE A 29 10.92 -10.92 20.61
N LYS A 30 10.61 -10.71 19.32
CA LYS A 30 11.62 -10.57 18.26
C LYS A 30 12.62 -9.43 18.51
N CYS A 31 12.26 -8.43 19.32
CA CYS A 31 13.14 -7.29 19.64
C CYS A 31 14.05 -7.55 20.85
N VAL A 32 13.88 -8.66 21.57
CA VAL A 32 14.63 -8.94 22.81
C VAL A 32 16.10 -9.26 22.52
N CYS A 33 16.38 -10.09 21.52
CA CYS A 33 17.74 -10.42 21.11
C CYS A 33 17.82 -10.88 19.65
N LYS A 34 19.04 -10.80 19.07
CA LYS A 34 19.29 -11.17 17.66
C LYS A 34 18.95 -12.64 17.34
N PRO A 35 19.25 -13.65 18.20
CA PRO A 35 18.85 -15.03 17.92
C PRO A 35 17.35 -15.22 17.75
N TRP A 36 16.53 -14.58 18.59
CA TRP A 36 15.08 -14.72 18.54
C TRP A 36 14.49 -14.10 17.26
N LEU A 37 15.07 -12.98 16.83
CA LEU A 37 14.76 -12.40 15.52
C LEU A 37 15.15 -13.37 14.39
N ALA A 38 16.35 -13.98 14.47
CA ALA A 38 16.88 -14.89 13.45
C ALA A 38 16.00 -16.13 13.24
N PHE A 39 15.39 -16.70 14.28
CA PHE A 39 14.47 -17.84 14.15
C PHE A 39 13.27 -17.55 13.22
N SER A 40 12.87 -16.29 13.08
CA SER A 40 11.78 -15.89 12.17
C SER A 40 12.19 -15.92 10.68
N PHE A 41 13.50 -15.90 10.42
CA PHE A 41 14.07 -15.96 9.08
C PHE A 41 14.60 -17.36 8.73
N ASP A 42 14.88 -18.20 9.72
CA ASP A 42 15.27 -19.59 9.52
C ASP A 42 14.10 -20.44 8.97
N PRO A 43 14.24 -21.09 7.79
CA PRO A 43 13.20 -21.94 7.21
C PRO A 43 12.73 -23.11 8.11
N ASN A 44 13.61 -23.63 8.97
CA ASN A 44 13.32 -24.75 9.88
C ASN A 44 12.42 -24.31 11.04
N TYR A 45 12.67 -23.12 11.59
CA TYR A 45 11.93 -22.60 12.74
C TYR A 45 10.70 -21.77 12.35
N ARG A 46 10.77 -21.02 11.25
CA ARG A 46 9.68 -20.14 10.76
C ARG A 46 8.35 -20.86 10.57
N LYS A 47 8.35 -22.16 10.26
CA LYS A 47 7.12 -22.96 10.10
C LYS A 47 6.38 -23.19 11.42
N LYS A 48 7.11 -23.21 12.55
CA LYS A 48 6.59 -23.44 13.90
C LYS A 48 6.13 -22.14 14.57
N LEU A 49 6.67 -20.99 14.15
CA LEU A 49 6.42 -19.69 14.78
C LEU A 49 5.10 -19.03 14.31
N PRO A 50 4.52 -18.11 15.12
CA PRO A 50 3.32 -17.37 14.76
C PRO A 50 3.54 -16.56 13.48
N LYS A 51 2.66 -16.76 12.50
CA LYS A 51 2.76 -16.08 11.20
C LYS A 51 2.04 -14.74 11.25
N ILE A 52 2.64 -13.73 10.64
CA ILE A 52 1.94 -12.48 10.34
C ILE A 52 0.74 -12.83 9.46
N PRO A 53 -0.49 -12.45 9.86
CA PRO A 53 -1.67 -12.72 9.06
C PRO A 53 -1.55 -12.00 7.74
N THR A 54 -1.28 -12.78 6.71
CA THR A 54 -1.46 -12.37 5.33
C THR A 54 -2.84 -12.81 4.92
N GLY A 55 -3.62 -11.88 4.39
CA GLY A 55 -4.94 -12.18 3.89
C GLY A 55 -5.26 -11.36 2.66
N LEU A 56 -6.08 -11.94 1.79
CA LEU A 56 -6.52 -11.32 0.56
C LEU A 56 -7.90 -10.70 0.77
N PHE A 57 -7.99 -9.38 0.72
CA PHE A 57 -9.28 -8.71 0.63
C PHE A 57 -9.77 -8.73 -0.81
N CYS A 58 -11.02 -9.12 -1.00
CA CYS A 58 -11.71 -8.97 -2.26
C CYS A 58 -13.04 -8.27 -2.02
N GLN A 59 -13.28 -7.23 -2.82
CA GLN A 59 -14.59 -6.63 -2.92
C GLN A 59 -15.30 -7.21 -4.14
N TYR A 60 -16.53 -7.67 -3.94
CA TYR A 60 -17.41 -8.07 -5.03
C TYR A 60 -18.67 -7.21 -4.99
N GLN A 61 -19.22 -6.96 -6.18
CA GLN A 61 -20.45 -6.24 -6.37
C GLN A 61 -21.46 -7.19 -7.00
N ASP A 62 -22.51 -7.51 -6.25
CA ASP A 62 -23.73 -8.15 -6.76
C ASP A 62 -24.81 -7.06 -6.90
N PHE A 63 -25.83 -7.30 -7.73
CA PHE A 63 -26.80 -6.30 -8.25
C PHE A 63 -27.19 -5.18 -7.28
N ASP A 64 -27.41 -5.47 -5.99
CA ASP A 64 -27.75 -4.48 -4.94
C ASP A 64 -26.77 -4.42 -3.75
N LYS A 65 -25.67 -5.20 -3.75
CA LYS A 65 -24.79 -5.35 -2.59
C LYS A 65 -23.32 -5.27 -2.97
N LYS A 66 -22.62 -4.28 -2.42
CA LYS A 66 -21.15 -4.27 -2.33
C LYS A 66 -20.76 -4.96 -1.03
N ALA A 67 -19.88 -5.95 -1.10
CA ALA A 67 -19.37 -6.60 0.09
C ALA A 67 -17.86 -6.79 -0.04
N THR A 68 -17.15 -6.47 1.05
CA THR A 68 -15.74 -6.79 1.20
C THR A 68 -15.63 -8.12 1.94
N LYS A 69 -14.72 -8.99 1.51
CA LYS A 69 -14.47 -10.28 2.16
C LYS A 69 -12.97 -10.53 2.25
N LEU A 70 -12.55 -11.08 3.38
CA LEU A 70 -11.22 -11.67 3.52
C LEU A 70 -11.26 -13.11 3.02
N LEU A 71 -10.61 -13.40 1.89
CA LEU A 71 -10.63 -14.72 1.23
C LEU A 71 -9.68 -15.72 1.86
N SER A 72 -8.64 -15.27 2.55
CA SER A 72 -7.64 -16.14 3.17
C SER A 72 -7.16 -15.60 4.51
N GLN A 73 -7.06 -16.47 5.50
CA GLN A 73 -6.46 -16.19 6.80
C GLN A 73 -5.68 -17.44 7.27
N PRO A 74 -4.51 -17.31 7.93
CA PRO A 74 -3.83 -18.46 8.52
C PRO A 74 -4.69 -19.10 9.62
N ARG A 75 -4.68 -20.44 9.72
CA ARG A 75 -5.56 -21.22 10.61
C ARG A 75 -5.42 -20.92 12.12
N ASN A 76 -4.37 -20.21 12.55
CA ASN A 76 -4.01 -19.97 13.94
C ASN A 76 -4.04 -18.49 14.34
N VAL A 77 -4.83 -17.65 13.68
CA VAL A 77 -4.98 -16.22 14.00
C VAL A 77 -6.43 -15.97 14.42
N GLU A 78 -6.64 -15.11 15.43
CA GLU A 78 -7.97 -14.61 15.78
C GLU A 78 -8.72 -14.17 14.53
N LYS A 79 -9.99 -14.58 14.38
CA LYS A 79 -10.77 -14.34 13.17
C LYS A 79 -10.83 -12.84 12.89
N ILE A 80 -10.20 -12.41 11.81
CA ILE A 80 -10.27 -11.02 11.35
C ILE A 80 -11.64 -10.83 10.71
N ASP A 81 -12.33 -9.76 11.09
CA ASP A 81 -13.58 -9.39 10.44
C ASP A 81 -13.30 -8.83 9.04
N GLY A 82 -13.26 -9.75 8.07
CA GLY A 82 -13.04 -9.43 6.66
C GLY A 82 -14.17 -8.65 6.00
N ALA A 83 -15.34 -8.56 6.62
CA ALA A 83 -16.45 -7.75 6.14
C ALA A 83 -16.27 -6.26 6.48
N LEU A 84 -15.37 -5.94 7.41
CA LEU A 84 -15.19 -4.59 7.95
C LEU A 84 -16.49 -4.06 8.58
N SER A 85 -17.27 -4.94 9.22
CA SER A 85 -18.57 -4.59 9.83
C SER A 85 -18.43 -3.66 11.05
N PHE A 86 -17.23 -3.54 11.61
CA PHE A 86 -16.89 -2.60 12.67
C PHE A 86 -16.76 -1.14 12.18
N LEU A 87 -16.74 -0.90 10.87
CA LEU A 87 -16.65 0.45 10.29
C LEU A 87 -18.03 1.11 10.18
N PRO A 88 -18.12 2.43 10.34
CA PRO A 88 -19.34 3.16 10.02
C PRO A 88 -19.65 3.06 8.52
N ASP A 89 -20.91 3.22 8.15
CA ASP A 89 -21.40 3.17 6.77
C ASP A 89 -21.19 1.85 6.01
N HIS A 90 -20.74 0.78 6.68
CA HIS A 90 -20.81 -0.56 6.12
C HIS A 90 -22.28 -0.93 5.78
N PRO A 91 -22.59 -1.50 4.60
CA PRO A 91 -21.68 -2.06 3.58
C PRO A 91 -21.39 -1.11 2.39
N GLN A 92 -21.67 0.19 2.50
CA GLN A 92 -21.55 1.15 1.39
C GLN A 92 -20.10 1.54 1.05
N LEU A 93 -19.13 1.08 1.84
CA LEU A 93 -17.71 1.38 1.67
C LEU A 93 -17.10 0.59 0.51
N GLU A 94 -16.40 1.30 -0.36
CA GLU A 94 -15.53 0.75 -1.40
C GLU A 94 -14.14 0.49 -0.84
N LEU A 95 -13.59 -0.70 -1.12
CA LEU A 95 -12.21 -1.02 -0.79
C LEU A 95 -11.29 -0.39 -1.84
N MET A 96 -10.42 0.52 -1.42
CA MET A 96 -9.52 1.23 -2.34
C MET A 96 -8.13 0.62 -2.36
N ASP A 97 -7.57 0.34 -1.18
CA ASP A 97 -6.19 -0.13 -1.08
C ASP A 97 -5.90 -0.80 0.27
N CYS A 98 -4.79 -1.52 0.36
CA CYS A 98 -4.21 -1.99 1.60
C CYS A 98 -2.68 -1.89 1.59
N CYS A 99 -2.09 -1.45 2.71
CA CYS A 99 -0.65 -1.26 2.82
C CYS A 99 -0.17 -1.58 4.25
N ASN A 100 0.73 -2.55 4.39
CA ASN A 100 1.37 -2.95 5.66
C ASN A 100 0.42 -3.09 6.86
N GLY A 101 -0.75 -3.70 6.64
CA GLY A 101 -1.75 -4.00 7.67
C GLY A 101 -2.84 -2.93 7.86
N LEU A 102 -2.72 -1.78 7.19
CA LEU A 102 -3.80 -0.81 7.09
C LEU A 102 -4.63 -1.04 5.82
N VAL A 103 -5.91 -0.70 5.88
CA VAL A 103 -6.88 -0.81 4.80
C VAL A 103 -7.53 0.56 4.58
N LEU A 104 -7.58 1.01 3.34
CA LEU A 104 -8.22 2.24 2.91
C LEU A 104 -9.59 1.93 2.29
N CYS A 105 -10.62 2.56 2.83
CA CYS A 105 -11.98 2.49 2.34
C CYS A 105 -12.50 3.88 1.96
N MET A 106 -13.49 3.91 1.06
CA MET A 106 -14.04 5.16 0.53
C MET A 106 -15.55 5.07 0.31
N ARG A 107 -16.26 6.16 0.58
CA ARG A 107 -17.66 6.36 0.20
C ARG A 107 -17.80 7.66 -0.57
N ARG A 108 -18.63 7.66 -1.61
CA ARG A 108 -19.01 8.88 -2.35
C ARG A 108 -20.34 9.41 -1.82
N SER A 109 -20.42 10.72 -1.65
CA SER A 109 -21.66 11.46 -1.43
C SER A 109 -21.90 12.41 -2.60
N MET A 110 -23.13 12.47 -3.09
CA MET A 110 -23.53 13.28 -4.24
C MET A 110 -24.42 14.44 -3.77
N ASP A 111 -24.03 15.66 -4.11
CA ASP A 111 -24.89 16.85 -4.05
C ASP A 111 -25.45 17.11 -5.44
N TRP A 112 -26.69 16.70 -5.66
CA TRP A 112 -27.41 16.86 -6.93
C TRP A 112 -27.68 18.30 -7.31
N SER A 113 -27.78 19.20 -6.32
CA SER A 113 -28.06 20.63 -6.59
C SER A 113 -26.85 21.32 -7.20
N ARG A 114 -25.65 20.98 -6.72
CA ARG A 114 -24.37 21.53 -7.18
C ARG A 114 -23.70 20.68 -8.25
N ARG A 115 -24.24 19.48 -8.52
CA ARG A 115 -23.61 18.45 -9.36
C ARG A 115 -22.18 18.17 -8.91
N THR A 116 -22.01 17.99 -7.60
CA THR A 116 -20.71 17.73 -7.00
C THR A 116 -20.66 16.43 -6.21
N ILE A 117 -19.51 15.77 -6.24
CA ILE A 117 -19.20 14.58 -5.45
C ILE A 117 -18.19 14.94 -4.36
N THR A 118 -18.44 14.43 -3.16
CA THR A 118 -17.47 14.46 -2.05
C THR A 118 -17.03 13.02 -1.73
N CYS A 119 -15.73 12.84 -1.51
CA CYS A 119 -15.13 11.56 -1.18
C CYS A 119 -14.86 11.52 0.34
N HIS A 120 -15.41 10.52 1.01
CA HIS A 120 -15.22 10.25 2.42
C HIS A 120 -14.29 9.06 2.58
N PHE A 121 -13.12 9.26 3.18
CA PHE A 121 -12.12 8.21 3.34
C PHE A 121 -12.04 7.73 4.78
N ILE A 122 -11.85 6.42 4.95
CA ILE A 122 -11.61 5.77 6.23
C ILE A 122 -10.36 4.91 6.10
N VAL A 123 -9.44 5.03 7.06
CA VAL A 123 -8.29 4.12 7.20
C VAL A 123 -8.52 3.28 8.44
N CYS A 124 -8.35 1.97 8.33
CA CYS A 124 -8.52 1.06 9.45
C CYS A 124 -7.43 0.01 9.55
N ASN A 125 -7.21 -0.46 10.76
CA ASN A 125 -6.43 -1.65 11.05
C ASN A 125 -7.40 -2.78 11.40
N THR A 126 -7.46 -3.78 10.52
CA THR A 126 -8.43 -4.88 10.64
C THR A 126 -8.09 -5.86 11.76
N ALA A 127 -6.83 -5.90 12.19
CA ALA A 127 -6.38 -6.72 13.30
C ALA A 127 -6.69 -6.09 14.67
N THR A 128 -6.74 -4.76 14.76
CA THR A 128 -7.08 -4.05 16.02
C THR A 128 -8.50 -3.53 16.07
N ARG A 129 -9.20 -3.48 14.93
CA ARG A 129 -10.51 -2.82 14.74
C ARG A 129 -10.49 -1.32 15.03
N GLU A 130 -9.30 -0.73 15.08
CA GLU A 130 -9.11 0.71 15.17
C GLU A 130 -9.26 1.31 13.78
N TRP A 131 -9.88 2.49 13.72
CA TRP A 131 -10.10 3.20 12.47
C TRP A 131 -10.11 4.70 12.70
N THR A 132 -9.86 5.46 11.63
CA THR A 132 -9.98 6.90 11.62
C THR A 132 -10.63 7.36 10.32
N ARG A 133 -11.50 8.37 10.43
CA ARG A 133 -12.08 9.06 9.28
C ARG A 133 -11.16 10.23 8.90
N LEU A 134 -10.83 10.32 7.62
CA LEU A 134 -10.06 11.45 7.12
C LEU A 134 -10.97 12.67 6.94
N PRO A 135 -10.45 13.90 6.95
CA PRO A 135 -11.22 15.07 6.57
C PRO A 135 -11.85 14.87 5.20
N ASP A 136 -13.03 15.42 4.99
CA ASP A 136 -13.71 15.31 3.71
C ASP A 136 -12.89 16.02 2.62
N THR A 137 -12.86 15.44 1.42
CA THR A 137 -12.25 16.13 0.29
C THR A 137 -13.04 17.39 -0.05
N ARG A 138 -12.39 18.33 -0.75
CA ARG A 138 -13.15 19.40 -1.42
C ARG A 138 -14.16 18.79 -2.40
N PRO A 139 -15.35 19.37 -2.58
CA PRO A 139 -16.31 18.89 -3.57
C PRO A 139 -15.71 18.94 -4.98
N TYR A 140 -15.93 17.89 -5.74
CA TYR A 140 -15.50 17.77 -7.14
C TYR A 140 -16.70 17.77 -8.08
N GLN A 141 -16.49 18.01 -9.36
CA GLN A 141 -17.54 17.86 -10.38
C GLN A 141 -18.02 16.40 -10.47
N GLU A 142 -19.29 16.21 -10.85
CA GLU A 142 -19.98 14.90 -10.85
C GLU A 142 -19.32 13.79 -11.69
N HIS A 143 -18.46 14.13 -12.64
CA HIS A 143 -17.74 13.18 -13.49
C HIS A 143 -16.27 13.00 -13.10
N ALA A 144 -15.85 13.52 -11.94
CA ALA A 144 -14.46 13.41 -11.51
C ALA A 144 -14.12 11.97 -11.09
N VAL A 145 -13.03 11.46 -11.66
CA VAL A 145 -12.52 10.12 -11.38
C VAL A 145 -11.26 10.23 -10.52
N PHE A 146 -11.19 9.38 -9.49
CA PHE A 146 -10.13 9.37 -8.50
C PHE A 146 -9.52 8.00 -8.33
N GLU A 147 -8.23 7.99 -8.02
CA GLU A 147 -7.48 6.79 -7.68
C GLU A 147 -6.74 7.05 -6.37
N ALA A 148 -7.20 6.39 -5.31
CA ALA A 148 -6.69 6.59 -3.97
C ALA A 148 -5.76 5.45 -3.56
N MET A 149 -4.59 5.79 -3.03
CA MET A 149 -3.55 4.85 -2.63
C MET A 149 -3.11 5.14 -1.20
N LEU A 150 -2.86 4.09 -0.44
CA LEU A 150 -2.36 4.12 0.92
C LEU A 150 -0.85 3.83 0.93
N ALA A 151 -0.11 4.65 1.65
CA ALA A 151 1.31 4.44 1.90
C ALA A 151 1.55 4.41 3.40
N PHE A 152 2.00 3.26 3.89
CA PHE A 152 2.33 3.06 5.29
C PHE A 152 3.51 2.10 5.39
N ASN A 153 4.55 2.46 6.13
CA ASN A 153 5.62 1.53 6.48
C ASN A 153 5.99 1.73 7.95
N PRO A 154 5.46 0.89 8.85
CA PRO A 154 5.68 1.04 10.29
C PRO A 154 7.15 0.87 10.70
N SER A 155 7.99 0.27 9.85
CA SER A 155 9.42 0.13 10.08
C SER A 155 10.18 1.46 9.89
N CYS A 156 9.61 2.40 9.13
CA CYS A 156 10.22 3.70 8.83
C CYS A 156 9.59 4.84 9.64
N SER A 157 8.26 4.85 9.74
CA SER A 157 7.51 5.92 10.41
C SER A 157 6.16 5.41 10.91
N PRO A 158 5.65 5.89 12.05
CA PRO A 158 4.28 5.61 12.48
C PRO A 158 3.24 6.32 11.60
N GLN A 159 3.67 7.27 10.75
CA GLN A 159 2.79 8.04 9.91
C GLN A 159 2.37 7.26 8.66
N PHE A 160 1.13 7.47 8.23
CA PHE A 160 0.63 7.00 6.96
C PHE A 160 0.19 8.17 6.08
N TYR A 161 0.17 7.91 4.78
CA TYR A 161 -0.26 8.88 3.78
C TYR A 161 -1.34 8.28 2.90
N VAL A 162 -2.28 9.12 2.46
CA VAL A 162 -3.25 8.75 1.42
C VAL A 162 -3.07 9.69 0.24
N PHE A 163 -2.74 9.11 -0.91
CA PHE A 163 -2.59 9.82 -2.17
C PHE A 163 -3.89 9.68 -2.95
N ASN A 164 -4.56 10.78 -3.24
CA ASN A 164 -5.78 10.82 -4.01
C ASN A 164 -5.49 11.51 -5.36
N PHE A 165 -5.25 10.70 -6.39
CA PHE A 165 -4.95 11.17 -7.74
C PHE A 165 -6.22 11.48 -8.50
N LYS A 166 -6.29 12.65 -9.13
CA LYS A 166 -7.40 13.04 -9.99
C LYS A 166 -7.09 12.69 -11.44
N ARG A 167 -8.01 12.01 -12.12
CA ARG A 167 -7.92 11.75 -13.57
C ARG A 167 -8.72 12.78 -14.37
N ASN A 168 -8.21 13.13 -15.55
CA ASN A 168 -8.98 13.87 -16.55
C ASN A 168 -9.82 12.92 -17.42
N THR A 169 -10.58 13.48 -18.35
CA THR A 169 -11.44 12.75 -19.30
C THR A 169 -10.69 11.75 -20.19
N PHE A 170 -9.39 11.95 -20.37
CA PHE A 170 -8.51 11.05 -21.14
C PHE A 170 -7.78 10.03 -20.25
N SER A 171 -8.21 9.87 -19.00
CA SER A 171 -7.60 8.98 -17.99
C SER A 171 -6.17 9.34 -17.57
N PHE A 172 -5.65 10.52 -17.96
CA PHE A 172 -4.37 11.00 -17.46
C PHE A 172 -4.51 11.61 -16.08
N LEU A 173 -3.46 11.46 -15.27
CA LEU A 173 -3.37 12.15 -14.00
C LEU A 173 -3.29 13.67 -14.22
N SER A 174 -4.16 14.38 -13.52
CA SER A 174 -4.40 15.82 -13.69
C SER A 174 -4.29 16.60 -12.39
N GLY A 175 -4.21 15.90 -11.25
CA GLY A 175 -4.07 16.50 -9.94
C GLY A 175 -3.71 15.47 -8.89
N LEU A 176 -3.25 15.96 -7.75
CA LEU A 176 -2.87 15.14 -6.62
C LEU A 176 -3.27 15.85 -5.33
N GLN A 177 -3.96 15.11 -4.46
CA GLN A 177 -4.11 15.49 -3.06
C GLN A 177 -3.42 14.44 -2.18
N VAL A 178 -2.73 14.89 -1.15
CA VAL A 178 -2.05 14.01 -0.20
C VAL A 178 -2.57 14.31 1.20
N PHE A 179 -3.12 13.31 1.86
CA PHE A 179 -3.37 13.35 3.29
C PHE A 179 -2.14 12.83 4.02
N SER A 180 -1.69 13.54 5.04
CA SER A 180 -0.70 13.07 6.02
C SER A 180 -1.38 12.85 7.36
N SER A 181 -1.17 11.69 7.97
CA SER A 181 -1.71 11.40 9.31
C SER A 181 -1.17 12.32 10.39
N ASP A 182 0.04 12.86 10.20
CA ASP A 182 0.68 13.80 11.14
C ASP A 182 0.00 15.17 11.10
N LEU A 183 -0.24 15.67 9.88
CA LEU A 183 -0.87 16.98 9.68
C LEU A 183 -2.39 16.94 9.80
N SER A 184 -2.98 15.75 9.73
CA SER A 184 -4.43 15.53 9.77
C SER A 184 -5.21 16.40 8.77
N THR A 185 -4.62 16.71 7.61
CA THR A 185 -5.21 17.54 6.56
C THR A 185 -4.81 17.08 5.16
N TRP A 186 -5.65 17.41 4.18
CA TRP A 186 -5.31 17.29 2.76
C TRP A 186 -4.42 18.45 2.32
N LEU A 187 -3.31 18.11 1.67
CA LEU A 187 -2.47 19.02 0.90
C LEU A 187 -2.81 18.85 -0.58
N VAL A 188 -3.02 19.96 -1.28
CA VAL A 188 -3.47 19.96 -2.68
C VAL A 188 -2.34 20.43 -3.58
N TYR A 189 -1.99 19.60 -4.56
CA TYR A 189 -0.84 19.82 -5.46
C TYR A 189 -1.24 19.78 -6.93
N ASP A 190 -2.49 20.13 -7.27
CA ASP A 190 -3.01 20.06 -8.65
C ASP A 190 -2.14 20.81 -9.66
N ALA A 191 -1.79 22.07 -9.37
CA ALA A 191 -0.96 22.90 -10.25
C ALA A 191 0.44 22.29 -10.45
N TRP A 192 1.11 21.90 -9.37
CA TRP A 192 2.42 21.23 -9.39
C TRP A 192 2.38 19.91 -10.17
N TRP A 193 1.29 19.16 -10.04
CA TRP A 193 1.12 17.92 -10.78
C TRP A 193 1.03 18.20 -12.29
N SER A 194 0.16 19.13 -12.66
CA SER A 194 -0.16 19.47 -14.04
C SER A 194 0.99 20.12 -14.83
N SER A 195 2.04 20.60 -14.16
CA SER A 195 3.22 21.20 -14.80
C SER A 195 4.17 20.18 -15.46
N GLY A 196 3.68 19.01 -15.91
CA GLY A 196 4.51 17.89 -16.35
C GLY A 196 3.82 16.88 -17.29
N ILE A 197 4.46 15.72 -17.46
CA ILE A 197 4.07 14.69 -18.44
C ILE A 197 2.69 14.09 -18.17
N HIS A 198 1.83 14.07 -19.19
CA HIS A 198 0.59 13.29 -19.22
C HIS A 198 0.89 11.80 -19.02
N THR A 199 0.49 11.30 -17.86
CA THR A 199 0.82 9.97 -17.39
C THR A 199 -0.44 9.28 -16.91
N VAL A 200 -0.65 8.04 -17.33
CA VAL A 200 -1.62 7.14 -16.72
C VAL A 200 -0.89 6.35 -15.65
N VAL A 201 -1.44 6.29 -14.44
CA VAL A 201 -0.96 5.37 -13.40
C VAL A 201 -1.89 4.17 -13.37
N GLY A 202 -1.33 3.00 -13.08
CA GLY A 202 -2.12 1.79 -12.84
C GLY A 202 -1.64 1.07 -11.59
N TYR A 203 -2.51 0.24 -11.04
CA TYR A 203 -2.14 -0.74 -10.02
C TYR A 203 -1.22 -1.82 -10.62
N PRO A 204 -0.19 -2.27 -9.90
CA PRO A 204 0.08 -2.04 -8.46
C PRO A 204 1.04 -0.86 -8.16
N HIS A 205 1.00 -0.37 -6.91
CA HIS A 205 2.01 0.51 -6.30
C HIS A 205 2.79 -0.19 -5.19
N LEU A 206 3.95 0.38 -4.85
CA LEU A 206 4.83 -0.10 -3.80
C LEU A 206 5.28 1.07 -2.92
N PHE A 207 5.30 0.89 -1.61
CA PHE A 207 5.86 1.87 -0.68
C PHE A 207 7.02 1.26 0.09
N ILE A 208 8.24 1.70 -0.25
CA ILE A 208 9.50 1.17 0.31
C ILE A 208 10.37 2.36 0.70
N ASP A 209 10.95 2.30 1.91
CA ASP A 209 11.92 3.27 2.43
C ASP A 209 11.50 4.74 2.22
N GLY A 210 10.24 5.05 2.54
CA GLY A 210 9.70 6.40 2.43
C GLY A 210 9.41 6.86 1.01
N SER A 211 9.56 6.00 0.01
CA SER A 211 9.29 6.30 -1.40
C SER A 211 8.10 5.50 -1.93
N LEU A 212 7.21 6.18 -2.66
CA LEU A 212 6.09 5.58 -3.38
C LEU A 212 6.48 5.35 -4.83
N TYR A 213 6.39 4.10 -5.27
CA TYR A 213 6.69 3.64 -6.62
C TYR A 213 5.39 3.25 -7.32
N LEU A 214 5.15 3.85 -8.48
CA LEU A 214 3.93 3.69 -9.26
C LEU A 214 4.28 3.23 -10.67
N PHE A 215 3.59 2.20 -11.17
CA PHE A 215 3.64 1.93 -12.60
C PHE A 215 2.96 3.06 -13.35
N SER A 216 3.64 3.54 -14.38
CA SER A 216 3.23 4.70 -15.15
C SER A 216 3.37 4.46 -16.64
N MET A 217 2.43 4.96 -17.43
CA MET A 217 2.45 4.89 -18.88
C MET A 217 2.34 6.30 -19.44
N ARG A 218 3.27 6.65 -20.32
CA ARG A 218 3.24 7.91 -21.07
C ARG A 218 2.34 7.79 -22.30
N HIS A 219 2.02 8.94 -22.91
CA HIS A 219 1.18 9.02 -24.11
C HIS A 219 1.71 8.20 -25.31
N ASN A 220 3.01 7.91 -25.37
CA ASN A 220 3.63 7.06 -26.39
C ASN A 220 3.66 5.56 -26.00
N SER A 221 2.83 5.15 -25.04
CA SER A 221 2.75 3.78 -24.51
C SER A 221 4.02 3.27 -23.83
N VAL A 222 5.00 4.13 -23.58
CA VAL A 222 6.23 3.76 -22.87
C VAL A 222 5.94 3.61 -21.39
N LYS A 223 6.22 2.40 -20.88
CA LYS A 223 6.09 2.06 -19.46
C LYS A 223 7.30 2.55 -18.68
N ARG A 224 7.04 3.18 -17.55
CA ARG A 224 8.04 3.70 -16.61
C ARG A 224 7.59 3.50 -15.16
N ILE A 225 8.51 3.69 -14.23
CA ILE A 225 8.17 3.77 -12.81
C ILE A 225 8.22 5.22 -12.37
N LEU A 226 7.10 5.76 -11.92
CA LEU A 226 7.03 7.06 -11.28
C LEU A 226 7.39 6.88 -9.80
N VAL A 227 8.32 7.68 -9.30
CA VAL A 227 8.72 7.66 -7.90
C VAL A 227 8.38 9.01 -7.27
N LEU A 228 7.65 8.95 -6.15
CA LEU A 228 7.37 10.08 -5.30
C LEU A 228 8.04 9.86 -3.94
N ASN A 229 8.75 10.86 -3.43
CA ASN A 229 9.37 10.82 -2.10
C ASN A 229 9.52 12.23 -1.52
N GLY A 230 10.26 12.38 -0.42
CA GLY A 230 10.40 13.68 0.25
C GLY A 230 9.15 14.09 1.03
N PHE A 231 8.38 13.11 1.53
CA PHE A 231 7.11 13.33 2.22
C PHE A 231 7.28 14.06 3.55
N GLU A 232 8.46 13.97 4.17
CA GLU A 232 8.86 14.70 5.36
C GLU A 232 8.81 16.23 5.19
N ALA A 233 9.04 16.74 3.98
CA ALA A 233 8.97 18.17 3.68
C ALA A 233 7.54 18.71 3.52
N MET A 234 6.51 17.84 3.57
CA MET A 234 5.11 18.24 3.41
C MET A 234 4.59 19.10 4.57
N SER A 235 5.21 19.03 5.75
CA SER A 235 4.95 19.96 6.86
C SER A 235 5.18 21.42 6.45
N SER A 236 6.13 21.66 5.53
CA SER A 236 6.43 22.96 4.93
C SER A 236 5.59 23.24 3.67
N ARG A 237 4.53 22.46 3.42
CA ARG A 237 3.67 22.51 2.23
C ARG A 237 4.41 22.35 0.90
N MET A 238 5.63 21.80 0.93
CA MET A 238 6.37 21.50 -0.28
C MET A 238 5.79 20.25 -0.95
N PRO A 239 5.60 20.25 -2.27
CA PRO A 239 5.18 19.06 -2.98
C PRO A 239 6.25 17.97 -2.86
N PRO A 240 5.85 16.68 -2.94
CA PRO A 240 6.83 15.60 -2.95
C PRO A 240 7.76 15.72 -4.15
N ASN A 241 8.98 15.21 -4.02
CA ASN A 241 9.86 15.08 -5.17
C ASN A 241 9.27 14.08 -6.16
N ARG A 242 9.43 14.37 -7.46
CA ARG A 242 8.88 13.57 -8.55
C ARG A 242 9.98 13.20 -9.53
N GLN A 243 10.21 11.91 -9.72
CA GLN A 243 11.16 11.40 -10.71
C GLN A 243 10.59 10.19 -11.45
N THR A 244 11.19 9.85 -12.59
CA THR A 244 10.75 8.70 -13.40
C THR A 244 11.92 7.79 -13.73
N ILE A 245 11.80 6.51 -13.43
CA ILE A 245 12.77 5.47 -13.78
C ILE A 245 12.34 4.82 -15.09
N LYS A 246 13.27 4.73 -16.05
CA LYS A 246 13.05 3.99 -17.30
C LYS A 246 13.16 2.49 -17.03
N LEU A 247 12.29 1.70 -17.65
CA LEU A 247 12.39 0.24 -17.58
C LEU A 247 13.48 -0.27 -18.54
N PRO A 248 14.11 -1.44 -18.27
CA PRO A 248 15.21 -1.97 -19.09
C PRO A 248 14.88 -2.17 -20.58
N HIS A 249 13.61 -2.32 -20.94
CA HIS A 249 13.14 -2.48 -22.32
C HIS A 249 12.56 -1.19 -22.93
N ASP A 250 12.76 -0.03 -22.29
CA ASP A 250 12.38 1.26 -22.87
C ASP A 250 13.30 1.54 -24.08
N PRO A 251 12.76 1.76 -25.29
CA PRO A 251 13.55 1.94 -26.51
C PRO A 251 14.46 3.18 -26.48
N SER A 252 14.31 4.05 -25.47
CA SER A 252 15.18 5.19 -25.20
C SER A 252 16.30 4.90 -24.18
N VAL A 253 16.45 3.65 -23.76
CA VAL A 253 17.59 3.18 -22.95
C VAL A 253 18.59 2.58 -23.91
N GLU A 254 19.75 3.22 -24.07
CA GLU A 254 20.85 2.62 -24.81
C GLU A 254 21.28 1.33 -24.10
N PRO A 255 21.43 0.20 -24.82
CA PRO A 255 21.92 -1.02 -24.22
C PRO A 255 23.33 -0.76 -23.67
N ALA A 256 23.56 -1.13 -22.40
CA ALA A 256 24.83 -0.94 -21.72
C ALA A 256 26.02 -1.64 -22.41
N ASN A 257 25.76 -2.53 -23.39
CA ASN A 257 26.77 -3.18 -24.21
C ASN A 257 26.34 -3.09 -25.69
N GLY A 258 27.08 -2.32 -26.49
CA GLY A 258 26.81 -2.07 -27.91
C GLY A 258 26.98 -3.30 -28.80
N LEU A 259 25.99 -4.19 -28.82
CA LEU A 259 25.85 -5.24 -29.83
C LEU A 259 24.44 -5.19 -30.44
N PRO A 260 24.31 -5.10 -31.77
CA PRO A 260 23.01 -4.97 -32.43
C PRO A 260 22.22 -6.29 -32.33
N VAL A 261 20.97 -6.21 -31.89
CA VAL A 261 20.04 -7.34 -31.86
C VAL A 261 19.67 -7.73 -33.29
N GLY A 262 20.17 -8.87 -33.74
CA GLY A 262 19.84 -9.48 -35.01
C GLY A 262 18.34 -9.81 -35.12
N LEU A 263 17.75 -9.47 -36.25
CA LEU A 263 16.42 -9.86 -36.68
C LEU A 263 16.34 -11.39 -36.80
N TYR A 264 15.61 -12.04 -35.90
CA TYR A 264 15.22 -13.45 -36.08
C TYR A 264 14.11 -13.53 -37.13
N THR A 265 14.47 -14.03 -38.31
CA THR A 265 13.55 -14.42 -39.37
C THR A 265 12.74 -15.67 -38.96
N ARG A 266 11.44 -15.63 -39.25
CA ARG A 266 10.46 -16.70 -39.09
C ARG A 266 10.92 -17.97 -39.83
N GLY A 267 11.25 -19.03 -39.09
CA GLY A 267 11.31 -20.38 -39.64
C GLY A 267 9.91 -20.99 -39.75
N ARG A 268 9.41 -21.19 -40.97
CA ARG A 268 8.29 -22.10 -41.26
C ARG A 268 8.74 -23.55 -41.00
N ARG A 269 7.87 -24.38 -40.41
CA ARG A 269 7.99 -25.84 -40.49
C ARG A 269 6.71 -26.42 -41.08
N CYS A 270 6.95 -27.31 -42.06
CA CYS A 270 6.09 -28.28 -42.74
C CYS A 270 4.81 -27.76 -43.38
#